data_AF-A0A1Q9NGA8-F1
#
_entry.id   AF-A0A1Q9NGA8-F1
#
_cell.length_a   1.000
_cell.length_b   1.000
_cell.length_c   1.000
_cell.angle_alpha   90.00
_cell.angle_beta   90.00
_cell.angle_gamma   90.00
#
_symmetry.space_group_name_H-M   'P 1'
#
loop_
_entity.id
_entity.type
_entity.pdbx_description
1 polymer ?
#
loop_
_entity_poly.entity_id
_entity_poly.type
_entity_poly.pdbx_seq_one_letter_code
_entity_poly.pdbx_strand_id
1 'polypeptide(L)'
;MEMKSKVIIVPHTHWDREWYLPFQKFRQKLVHLIDELLEILNHHDYVFMLDGQTIIIEDYLEIRPEKKEELLKRIQEGKISVGPWYLLPDEWLVGAESLVRNLEYSQTLAKRLKIPLMDIAYLPDQFG
;
A
#
# COMPACT_ATOMS: atom_id res chain seq x y z
N MET A 1 -17.99 -11.61 35.42
CA MET A 1 -16.70 -11.53 34.71
C MET A 1 -16.64 -10.16 34.06
N GLU A 2 -15.66 -9.33 34.41
CA GLU A 2 -15.41 -8.07 33.69
C GLU A 2 -15.03 -8.39 32.24
N MET A 3 -15.74 -7.79 31.28
CA MET A 3 -15.34 -7.84 29.88
C MET A 3 -14.08 -7.02 29.71
N LYS A 4 -12.97 -7.68 29.37
CA LYS A 4 -11.76 -6.99 28.92
C LYS A 4 -11.97 -6.48 27.50
N SER A 5 -11.73 -5.19 27.29
CA SER A 5 -11.71 -4.61 25.95
C SER A 5 -10.55 -5.15 25.12
N LYS A 6 -10.83 -5.57 23.88
CA LYS A 6 -9.80 -5.95 22.91
C LYS A 6 -9.36 -4.70 22.15
N VAL A 7 -8.07 -4.38 22.20
CA VAL A 7 -7.46 -3.31 21.41
C VAL A 7 -6.73 -3.94 20.21
N ILE A 8 -7.00 -3.43 19.01
CA ILE A 8 -6.33 -3.86 17.77
C ILE A 8 -5.59 -2.64 17.23
N ILE A 9 -4.29 -2.79 17.00
CA ILE A 9 -3.44 -1.73 16.45
C ILE A 9 -3.06 -2.15 15.03
N VAL A 10 -3.28 -1.25 14.07
CA VAL A 10 -2.92 -1.46 12.66
C VAL A 10 -1.91 -0.37 12.27
N PRO A 11 -0.61 -0.68 12.27
CA PRO A 11 0.40 0.21 11.73
C PRO A 11 0.14 0.48 10.25
N HIS A 12 0.00 1.75 9.88
CA HIS A 12 -0.17 2.17 8.49
C HIS A 12 0.44 3.55 8.27
N THR A 13 0.60 3.93 7.02
CA THR A 13 0.79 5.32 6.60
C THR A 13 -0.32 5.66 5.62
N HIS A 14 -0.87 6.86 5.71
CA HIS A 14 -1.59 7.42 4.57
C HIS A 14 -0.58 8.06 3.62
N TRP A 15 -0.67 7.77 2.33
CA TRP A 15 0.35 8.16 1.35
C TRP A 15 -0.27 8.78 0.10
N ASP A 16 -0.52 10.09 0.17
CA ASP A 16 -0.76 10.89 -1.02
C ASP A 16 0.44 10.79 -1.96
N ARG A 17 0.21 10.27 -3.17
CA ARG A 17 1.27 10.07 -4.16
C ARG A 17 1.92 11.40 -4.55
N GLU A 18 1.12 12.46 -4.59
CA GLU A 18 1.53 13.85 -4.78
C GLU A 18 0.48 14.79 -4.18
N TRP A 19 0.92 15.90 -3.58
CA TRP A 19 0.02 16.88 -2.97
C TRP A 19 0.70 18.26 -2.84
N TYR A 20 1.01 18.72 -1.62
CA TYR A 20 1.62 20.04 -1.37
C TYR A 20 3.13 20.13 -1.73
N LEU A 21 3.75 19.00 -2.09
CA LEU A 21 5.10 18.93 -2.65
C LEU A 21 5.04 18.25 -4.02
N PRO A 22 6.00 18.54 -4.93
CA PRO A 22 6.11 17.82 -6.19
C PRO A 22 6.24 16.31 -5.98
N PHE A 23 5.66 15.51 -6.88
CA PHE A 23 5.71 14.04 -6.87
C PHE A 23 7.07 13.46 -6.46
N GLN A 24 8.17 13.95 -7.04
CA GLN A 24 9.51 13.39 -6.76
C GLN A 24 9.97 13.60 -5.30
N LYS A 25 9.47 14.64 -4.62
CA LYS A 25 9.75 14.84 -3.19
C LYS A 25 8.99 13.84 -2.33
N PHE A 26 7.73 13.53 -2.66
CA PHE A 26 7.01 12.43 -2.04
C PHE A 26 7.70 11.11 -2.35
N ARG A 27 7.98 10.81 -3.62
CA ARG A 27 8.66 9.58 -4.04
C ARG A 27 9.97 9.33 -3.28
N GLN A 28 10.79 10.36 -3.08
CA GLN A 28 12.01 10.24 -2.26
C GLN A 28 11.70 9.83 -0.81
N LYS A 29 10.67 10.42 -0.18
CA LYS A 29 10.24 10.05 1.17
C LYS A 29 9.66 8.64 1.21
N LEU A 30 8.94 8.21 0.15
CA LEU A 30 8.40 6.86 0.03
C LEU A 30 9.52 5.82 0.04
N VAL A 31 10.60 6.08 -0.70
CA VAL A 31 11.78 5.20 -0.73
C VAL A 31 12.37 5.03 0.66
N HIS A 32 12.59 6.14 1.39
CA HIS A 32 13.08 6.05 2.77
C HIS A 32 12.12 5.29 3.69
N LEU A 33 10.81 5.54 3.58
CA LEU A 33 9.79 4.85 4.38
C LEU A 33 9.85 3.33 4.18
N ILE A 34 9.94 2.87 2.93
CA ILE A 34 9.96 1.43 2.64
C ILE A 34 11.31 0.83 3.03
N ASP A 35 12.43 1.52 2.79
CA ASP A 35 13.76 1.08 3.24
C ASP A 35 13.76 0.86 4.78
N GLU A 36 13.21 1.82 5.54
CA GLU A 36 13.06 1.70 7.00
C GLU A 36 12.09 0.60 7.40
N LEU A 37 10.93 0.49 6.74
CA LEU A 37 9.94 -0.54 7.02
C LEU A 37 10.52 -1.95 6.85
N LEU A 38 11.25 -2.20 5.76
CA LEU A 38 11.88 -3.50 5.52
C LEU A 38 12.89 -3.85 6.62
N GLU A 39 13.66 -2.86 7.08
CA GLU A 39 14.59 -3.06 8.19
C GLU A 39 13.87 -3.33 9.52
N ILE A 40 12.80 -2.59 9.83
CA ILE A 40 12.03 -2.81 11.07
C ILE A 40 11.41 -4.23 11.06
N LEU A 41 10.92 -4.71 9.91
CA LEU A 41 10.38 -6.07 9.75
C LEU A 41 11.45 -7.18 9.80
N ASN A 42 12.75 -6.85 9.85
CA ASN A 42 13.80 -7.80 10.20
C ASN A 42 13.81 -8.11 11.72
N HIS A 43 13.38 -7.16 12.54
CA HIS A 43 13.49 -7.24 14.01
C HIS A 43 12.15 -7.37 14.73
N HIS A 44 11.04 -7.06 14.06
CA HIS A 44 9.72 -7.03 14.66
C HIS A 44 8.70 -7.85 13.89
N ASP A 45 7.77 -8.45 14.64
CA ASP A 45 6.67 -9.26 14.10
C ASP A 45 5.35 -8.50 14.17
N TYR A 46 5.08 -7.69 13.14
CA TYR A 46 3.78 -7.05 12.94
C TYR A 46 3.44 -6.99 11.44
N VAL A 47 2.17 -6.66 11.16
CA VAL A 47 1.68 -6.39 9.80
C VAL A 47 1.59 -4.88 9.60
N PHE A 48 2.22 -4.37 8.54
CA PHE A 48 2.06 -2.99 8.11
C PHE A 48 1.04 -2.91 6.96
N MET A 49 0.08 -1.99 7.07
CA MET A 49 -0.87 -1.71 6.00
C MET A 49 -0.38 -0.54 5.15
N LEU A 50 -0.04 -0.84 3.89
CA LEU A 50 0.56 0.10 2.96
C LEU A 50 -0.51 0.78 2.10
N ASP A 51 -1.38 1.50 2.81
CA ASP A 51 -2.36 2.47 2.31
C ASP A 51 -3.34 1.98 1.23
N GLY A 52 -3.55 0.67 1.14
CA GLY A 52 -4.55 0.10 0.25
C GLY A 52 -4.33 0.31 -1.25
N GLN A 53 -3.12 0.71 -1.68
CA GLN A 53 -2.78 1.01 -3.06
C GLN A 53 -1.53 0.26 -3.53
N THR A 54 -1.59 -0.38 -4.71
CA THR A 54 -0.48 -1.19 -5.23
C THR A 54 0.56 -0.39 -6.01
N ILE A 55 0.25 0.82 -6.48
CA ILE A 55 1.18 1.66 -7.27
C ILE A 55 2.47 1.98 -6.50
N ILE A 56 2.40 2.04 -5.17
CA ILE A 56 3.56 2.25 -4.29
C ILE A 56 4.67 1.24 -4.56
N ILE A 57 4.32 0.00 -4.92
CA ILE A 57 5.31 -1.04 -5.26
C ILE A 57 6.09 -0.65 -6.52
N GLU A 58 5.41 -0.17 -7.56
CA GLU A 58 6.06 0.26 -8.80
C GLU A 58 6.90 1.52 -8.57
N ASP A 59 6.36 2.49 -7.83
CA ASP A 59 7.06 3.74 -7.51
C ASP A 59 8.36 3.49 -6.74
N TYR A 60 8.35 2.55 -5.81
CA TYR A 60 9.54 2.14 -5.06
C TYR A 60 10.54 1.35 -5.92
N LEU A 61 10.08 0.33 -6.65
CA LEU A 61 10.96 -0.58 -7.38
C LEU A 61 11.59 0.02 -8.64
N GLU A 62 11.04 1.09 -9.20
CA GLU A 62 11.73 1.86 -10.24
C GLU A 62 12.96 2.62 -9.69
N ILE A 63 13.00 2.92 -8.38
CA ILE A 63 14.18 3.52 -7.72
C ILE A 63 15.09 2.45 -7.09
N ARG A 64 14.50 1.41 -6.49
CA ARG A 64 15.17 0.32 -5.76
C ARG A 64 14.91 -1.05 -6.38
N PRO A 65 15.26 -1.30 -7.66
CA PRO A 65 14.98 -2.57 -8.31
C PRO A 65 15.65 -3.77 -7.61
N GLU A 66 16.77 -3.56 -6.93
CA GLU A 66 17.50 -4.56 -6.14
C GLU A 66 16.71 -5.05 -4.91
N LYS A 67 15.74 -4.27 -4.42
CA LYS A 67 14.90 -4.60 -3.27
C LYS A 67 13.64 -5.39 -3.63
N LYS A 68 13.46 -5.74 -4.92
CA LYS A 68 12.26 -6.42 -5.42
C LYS A 68 11.97 -7.73 -4.69
N GLU A 69 12.94 -8.63 -4.61
CA GLU A 69 12.72 -9.95 -4.00
C GLU A 69 12.35 -9.84 -2.52
N GLU A 70 13.04 -8.95 -1.79
CA GLU A 70 12.80 -8.70 -0.38
C GLU A 70 11.38 -8.15 -0.15
N LEU A 71 10.99 -7.09 -0.87
CA LEU A 71 9.67 -6.48 -0.74
C LEU A 71 8.55 -7.47 -1.06
N LEU A 72 8.65 -8.18 -2.19
CA LEU A 72 7.62 -9.14 -2.58
C LEU A 72 7.50 -10.29 -1.59
N LYS A 73 8.63 -10.77 -1.04
CA LYS A 73 8.62 -11.79 0.01
C LYS A 73 7.87 -11.29 1.25
N ARG A 74 8.10 -10.07 1.72
CA ARG A 74 7.38 -9.51 2.87
C ARG A 74 5.88 -9.38 2.65
N ILE A 75 5.46 -9.05 1.42
CA ILE A 75 4.04 -9.00 1.06
C ILE A 75 3.43 -10.42 1.00
N GLN A 76 4.14 -11.38 0.41
CA GLN A 76 3.70 -12.78 0.34
C GLN A 76 3.57 -13.44 1.72
N GLU A 77 4.47 -13.10 2.65
CA GLU A 77 4.43 -13.53 4.05
C GLU A 77 3.33 -12.84 4.87
N GLY A 78 2.63 -11.86 4.28
CA GLY A 78 1.59 -11.08 4.97
C GLY A 78 2.14 -10.09 5.99
N LYS A 79 3.45 -9.76 5.97
CA LYS A 79 4.05 -8.72 6.82
C LYS A 79 3.77 -7.31 6.31
N ILE A 80 3.52 -7.19 5.01
CA ILE A 80 3.07 -5.95 4.37
C ILE A 80 1.77 -6.28 3.63
N SER A 81 0.73 -5.49 3.87
CA SER A 81 -0.56 -5.62 3.20
C SER A 81 -0.80 -4.45 2.25
N VAL A 82 -1.31 -4.72 1.05
CA VAL A 82 -1.44 -3.76 -0.07
C VAL A 82 -2.76 -3.96 -0.83
N GLY A 83 -3.16 -2.96 -1.61
CA GLY A 83 -4.40 -2.99 -2.40
C GLY A 83 -5.68 -2.94 -1.54
N PRO A 84 -6.87 -3.11 -2.11
CA PRO A 84 -7.13 -3.67 -3.41
C PRO A 84 -7.05 -2.67 -4.55
N TRP A 85 -6.90 -1.37 -4.28
CA TRP A 85 -6.82 -0.35 -5.32
C TRP A 85 -5.45 -0.31 -5.99
N TYR A 86 -5.39 0.16 -7.23
CA TYR A 86 -4.10 0.50 -7.85
C TYR A 86 -3.61 1.85 -7.31
N LEU A 87 -4.51 2.84 -7.27
CA LEU A 87 -4.38 4.18 -6.71
C LEU A 87 -5.61 4.49 -5.83
N LEU A 88 -5.51 5.39 -4.87
CA LEU A 88 -6.70 5.88 -4.14
C LEU A 88 -7.39 6.96 -5.01
N PRO A 89 -8.62 6.71 -5.51
CA PRO A 89 -9.30 7.66 -6.39
C PRO A 89 -10.15 8.65 -5.57
N ASP A 90 -10.46 9.79 -6.20
CA ASP A 90 -11.68 10.54 -5.90
C ASP A 90 -12.85 9.91 -6.68
N GLU A 91 -13.93 9.54 -6.00
CA GLU A 91 -15.01 8.75 -6.58
C GLU A 91 -15.94 9.55 -7.52
N TRP A 92 -16.00 10.88 -7.38
CA TRP A 92 -16.90 11.75 -8.16
C TRP A 92 -16.22 12.41 -9.35
N LEU A 93 -14.89 12.55 -9.29
CA LEU A 93 -14.12 13.24 -10.33
C LEU A 93 -13.62 12.31 -11.45
N VAL A 94 -13.83 11.00 -11.34
CA VAL A 94 -13.42 10.00 -12.34
C VAL A 94 -14.63 9.27 -12.93
N GLY A 95 -14.45 8.68 -14.12
CA GLY A 95 -15.49 7.87 -14.74
C GLY A 95 -15.73 6.57 -13.98
N ALA A 96 -16.97 6.05 -14.01
CA ALA A 96 -17.32 4.78 -13.37
C ALA A 96 -16.43 3.62 -13.83
N GLU A 97 -16.13 3.54 -15.14
CA GLU A 97 -15.20 2.56 -15.68
C GLU A 97 -13.78 2.74 -15.12
N SER A 98 -13.33 3.97 -14.84
CA SER A 98 -12.01 4.21 -14.24
C SER A 98 -11.88 3.58 -12.85
N LEU A 99 -12.95 3.56 -12.05
CA LEU A 99 -12.97 2.87 -10.76
C LEU A 99 -12.84 1.34 -10.93
N VAL A 100 -13.52 0.77 -11.92
CA VAL A 100 -13.41 -0.66 -12.26
C VAL A 100 -11.98 -0.99 -12.74
N ARG A 101 -11.42 -0.15 -13.61
CA ARG A 101 -10.03 -0.32 -14.10
C ARG A 101 -9.02 -0.19 -12.99
N ASN A 102 -9.23 0.69 -12.02
CA ASN A 102 -8.35 0.85 -10.86
C ASN A 102 -8.19 -0.48 -10.09
N LEU A 103 -9.29 -1.19 -9.85
CA LEU A 103 -9.28 -2.53 -9.24
C LEU A 103 -8.67 -3.59 -10.17
N GLU A 104 -9.02 -3.58 -11.45
CA GLU A 104 -8.49 -4.51 -12.45
C GLU A 104 -6.96 -4.42 -12.58
N TYR A 105 -6.42 -3.20 -12.60
CA TYR A 105 -4.98 -2.96 -12.69
C TYR A 105 -4.25 -3.51 -11.46
N SER A 106 -4.78 -3.26 -10.27
CA SER A 106 -4.24 -3.83 -9.03
C SER A 106 -4.24 -5.35 -9.04
N GLN A 107 -5.35 -5.98 -9.44
CA GLN A 107 -5.43 -7.44 -9.55
C GLN A 107 -4.44 -8.00 -10.59
N THR A 108 -4.29 -7.32 -11.73
CA THR A 108 -3.35 -7.72 -12.78
C THR A 108 -1.91 -7.62 -12.30
N LEU A 109 -1.57 -6.52 -11.62
CA LEU A 109 -0.27 -6.31 -11.00
C LEU A 109 0.02 -7.39 -9.93
N ALA A 110 -0.95 -7.66 -9.06
CA ALA A 110 -0.84 -8.66 -8.01
C ALA A 110 -0.59 -10.07 -8.57
N LYS A 111 -1.32 -10.46 -9.63
CA LYS A 111 -1.11 -11.72 -10.35
C LYS A 111 0.30 -11.80 -10.95
N ARG A 112 0.76 -10.72 -11.59
CA ARG A 112 2.09 -10.61 -12.20
C ARG A 112 3.21 -10.76 -11.17
N LEU A 113 3.05 -10.12 -10.01
CA LEU A 113 4.03 -10.13 -8.91
C LEU A 113 3.84 -11.33 -7.96
N LYS A 114 2.78 -12.13 -8.13
CA LYS A 114 2.40 -13.25 -7.27
C LYS A 114 2.26 -12.84 -5.79
N ILE A 115 1.59 -11.72 -5.53
CA ILE A 115 1.33 -11.20 -4.19
C ILE A 115 -0.16 -11.26 -3.85
N PRO A 116 -0.54 -11.44 -2.57
CA PRO A 116 -1.92 -11.26 -2.13
C PRO A 116 -2.32 -9.78 -2.13
N LEU A 117 -3.63 -9.53 -2.24
CA LEU A 117 -4.25 -8.23 -1.99
C LEU A 117 -5.11 -8.29 -0.73
N MET A 118 -5.31 -7.14 -0.09
CA MET A 118 -6.30 -7.03 0.98
C MET A 118 -7.72 -7.22 0.44
N ASP A 119 -8.57 -7.88 1.23
CA ASP A 119 -10.01 -8.02 0.99
C ASP A 119 -10.80 -6.94 1.73
N ILE A 120 -10.34 -5.69 1.63
CA ILE A 120 -10.91 -4.52 2.32
C ILE A 120 -10.92 -3.36 1.32
N ALA A 121 -12.10 -2.87 0.95
CA ALA A 121 -12.20 -1.61 0.23
C ALA A 121 -11.68 -0.48 1.12
N TYR A 122 -10.65 0.21 0.66
CA TYR A 122 -9.94 1.19 1.46
C TYR A 122 -10.18 2.59 0.92
N LEU A 123 -10.99 3.35 1.63
CA LEU A 123 -11.42 4.70 1.26
C LEU A 123 -11.25 5.64 2.47
N PRO A 124 -10.01 5.97 2.87
CA PRO A 124 -9.75 6.70 4.11
C PRO A 124 -9.99 8.21 4.01
N ASP A 125 -9.88 8.81 2.82
CA ASP A 125 -9.86 10.27 2.63
C ASP A 125 -10.54 10.70 1.31
N GLN A 126 -11.61 10.01 0.94
CA GLN A 126 -12.43 10.36 -0.22
C GLN A 126 -13.39 11.50 0.11
N PHE A 127 -13.50 12.46 -0.81
CA PHE A 127 -14.42 13.60 -0.68
C PHE A 127 -15.75 13.28 -1.35
N GLY A 128 -16.59 12.55 -0.62
CA GLY A 128 -17.82 11.94 -1.13
C GLY A 128 -18.95 12.86 -1.58
#